data_AF-A0A536LYJ6-F1
#
_entry.id   AF-A0A536LYJ6-F1
#
_cell.length_a   1.000
_cell.length_b   1.000
_cell.length_c   1.000
_cell.angle_alpha   90.00
_cell.angle_beta   90.00
_cell.angle_gamma   90.00
#
_symmetry.space_group_name_H-M   'P 1'
#
loop_
_entity.id
_entity.type
_entity.pdbx_description
1 polymer ?
#
loop_
_entity_poly.entity_id
_entity_poly.type
_entity_poly.pdbx_seq_one_letter_code
_entity_poly.pdbx_strand_id
1 'polypeptide(L)'
;MASGVTFEEIECKTIINSTNTPGLGFRWSINPYRGCQHACVYCFARGTHEYLGYDAGRDFESRIVVKTNAADVLRQQLRKPSWKHELIVLGTACDPYQQAEMKYEITHKILEVMLDFRQPVHMLTKSPSVLRDLDLWSRLADVTDAQIAFSIPTLDEVVWKKMEPGTAKPIKRFEALRELTDAGVACGIMIAPIIPGVTDDEPHLEAVISAAREHGANFIAPNVLNLKPGSKEWFMPALREAYPHLMPRYEKYYRGAYAPKDYTQQVLAKVSELREKYGFRERTHAPAPQREHSGQLQMAI
;
A
#
# COMPACT_ATOMS: atom_id res chain seq x y z
N MET A 1 24.96 3.23 -6.63
CA MET A 1 24.43 3.26 -5.25
C MET A 1 23.91 4.66 -5.01
N ALA A 2 22.63 4.84 -4.68
CA ALA A 2 22.12 6.18 -4.35
C ALA A 2 22.85 6.69 -3.11
N SER A 3 23.71 7.70 -3.29
CA SER A 3 24.46 8.33 -2.20
C SER A 3 23.47 8.92 -1.20
N GLY A 4 23.36 8.32 -0.01
CA GLY A 4 22.56 8.88 1.09
C GLY A 4 21.60 7.93 1.81
N VAL A 5 21.50 6.65 1.42
CA VAL A 5 20.67 5.68 2.16
C VAL A 5 21.54 4.79 3.05
N THR A 6 21.19 4.72 4.33
CA THR A 6 21.78 3.81 5.33
C THR A 6 20.85 2.63 5.54
N PHE A 7 21.43 1.43 5.53
CA PHE A 7 20.70 0.20 5.86
C PHE A 7 21.13 -0.28 7.23
N GLU A 8 20.14 -0.54 8.09
CA GLU A 8 20.35 -1.04 9.44
C GLU A 8 19.80 -2.45 9.55
N GLU A 9 20.70 -3.42 9.45
CA GLU A 9 20.36 -4.82 9.54
C GLU A 9 20.07 -5.22 10.99
N ILE A 10 18.89 -5.79 11.21
CA ILE A 10 18.45 -6.26 12.52
C ILE A 10 17.90 -7.68 12.43
N GLU A 11 17.94 -8.38 13.55
CA GLU A 11 17.19 -9.61 13.76
C GLU A 11 15.89 -9.30 14.52
N CYS A 12 14.77 -9.75 13.99
CA CYS A 12 13.47 -9.65 14.64
C CYS A 12 13.14 -10.92 15.43
N LYS A 13 12.37 -10.78 16.51
CA LYS A 13 11.83 -11.93 17.29
C LYS A 13 10.51 -12.45 16.71
N THR A 14 9.78 -11.56 16.04
CA THR A 14 8.49 -11.83 15.39
C THR A 14 8.42 -11.00 14.11
N ILE A 15 7.81 -11.56 13.07
CA ILE A 15 7.57 -10.87 11.81
C ILE A 15 6.07 -10.67 11.52
N ILE A 16 5.22 -11.60 11.96
CA ILE A 16 3.76 -11.48 11.88
C ILE A 16 3.26 -10.49 12.95
N ASN A 17 2.66 -9.39 12.52
CA ASN A 17 2.09 -8.34 13.38
C ASN A 17 0.57 -8.47 13.40
N SER A 18 -0.06 -8.26 14.56
CA SER A 18 -1.51 -8.19 14.69
C SER A 18 -2.00 -6.75 14.64
N THR A 19 -3.11 -6.51 13.94
CA THR A 19 -3.90 -5.28 14.05
C THR A 19 -5.34 -5.59 14.44
N ASN A 20 -5.91 -4.73 15.29
CA ASN A 20 -7.33 -4.73 15.65
C ASN A 20 -8.03 -3.45 15.14
N THR A 21 -7.43 -2.76 14.16
CA THR A 21 -7.97 -1.52 13.63
C THR A 21 -9.35 -1.76 12.99
N PRO A 22 -10.42 -1.11 13.48
CA PRO A 22 -11.75 -1.29 12.95
C PRO A 22 -11.82 -0.96 11.46
N GLY A 23 -12.32 -1.91 10.67
CA GLY A 23 -12.57 -1.72 9.25
C GLY A 23 -11.46 -2.12 8.29
N LEU A 24 -10.33 -2.60 8.81
CA LEU A 24 -9.41 -3.34 7.97
C LEU A 24 -9.98 -4.73 7.70
N GLY A 25 -9.92 -5.16 6.44
CA GLY A 25 -10.34 -6.49 5.99
C GLY A 25 -9.36 -7.60 6.37
N PHE A 26 -8.36 -7.32 7.22
CA PHE A 26 -7.34 -8.27 7.63
C PHE A 26 -6.91 -8.00 9.08
N ARG A 27 -6.34 -9.04 9.71
CA ARG A 27 -5.83 -9.00 11.08
C ARG A 27 -4.31 -9.07 11.17
N TRP A 28 -3.66 -9.70 10.19
CA TRP A 28 -2.24 -10.01 10.24
C TRP A 28 -1.49 -9.31 9.13
N SER A 29 -0.32 -8.77 9.44
CA SER A 29 0.57 -8.14 8.46
C SER A 29 2.03 -8.50 8.66
N ILE A 30 2.79 -8.38 7.58
CA ILE A 30 4.25 -8.47 7.60
C ILE A 30 4.82 -7.27 6.86
N ASN A 31 5.81 -6.65 7.50
CA ASN A 31 6.60 -5.57 6.94
C ASN A 31 8.08 -6.02 6.98
N PRO A 32 8.68 -6.41 5.85
CA PRO A 32 10.07 -6.89 5.80
C PRO A 32 11.08 -5.80 6.16
N TYR A 33 10.70 -4.55 5.90
CA TYR A 33 11.47 -3.36 6.20
C TYR A 33 10.71 -2.44 7.16
N ARG A 34 11.43 -1.48 7.73
CA ARG A 34 10.84 -0.27 8.30
C ARG A 34 11.54 0.94 7.69
N GLY A 35 10.73 1.91 7.28
CA GLY A 35 11.15 2.95 6.35
C GLY A 35 10.87 2.53 4.91
N CYS A 36 10.82 3.52 4.02
CA CYS A 36 10.55 3.26 2.61
C CYS A 36 11.22 4.28 1.69
N GLN A 37 12.08 3.80 0.80
CA GLN A 37 12.81 4.59 -0.20
C GLN A 37 11.92 5.20 -1.29
N HIS A 38 10.62 4.84 -1.32
CA HIS A 38 9.63 5.46 -2.20
C HIS A 38 9.36 6.94 -1.89
N ALA A 39 9.72 7.42 -0.70
CA ALA A 39 9.69 8.84 -0.33
C ALA A 39 8.32 9.52 -0.53
N CYS A 40 7.22 8.78 -0.37
CA CYS A 40 5.87 9.33 -0.54
C CYS A 40 5.60 10.41 0.52
N VAL A 41 5.26 11.62 0.10
CA VAL A 41 5.09 12.78 1.01
C VAL A 41 3.91 12.61 1.97
N TYR A 42 2.93 11.81 1.57
CA TYR A 42 1.69 11.52 2.31
C TYR A 42 1.76 10.23 3.15
N CYS A 43 2.91 9.55 3.21
CA CYS A 43 3.00 8.22 3.80
C CYS A 43 2.63 8.21 5.29
N PHE A 44 1.55 7.52 5.66
CA PHE A 44 1.11 7.42 7.05
C PHE A 44 2.11 6.63 7.93
N ALA A 45 2.93 5.76 7.34
CA ALA A 45 3.91 4.95 8.06
C ALA A 45 5.13 5.75 8.54
N ARG A 46 5.27 7.02 8.14
CA ARG A 46 6.34 7.93 8.56
C ARG A 46 6.50 8.00 10.08
N GLY A 47 5.39 8.06 10.81
CA GLY A 47 5.40 8.07 12.29
C GLY A 47 6.02 6.82 12.91
N THR A 48 6.22 5.72 12.16
CA THR A 48 6.97 4.57 12.69
C THR A 48 8.40 4.94 13.04
N HIS A 49 9.06 5.83 12.31
CA HIS A 49 10.47 6.12 12.55
C HIS A 49 10.71 6.81 13.90
N GLU A 50 9.72 7.50 14.43
CA GLU A 50 9.81 8.18 15.73
C GLU A 50 10.00 7.20 16.89
N TYR A 51 9.44 5.98 16.82
CA TYR A 51 9.70 4.97 17.86
C TYR A 51 11.13 4.40 17.84
N LEU A 52 11.90 4.69 16.80
CA LEU A 52 13.33 4.37 16.72
C LEU A 52 14.22 5.55 17.15
N GLY A 53 13.62 6.69 17.52
CA GLY A 53 14.36 7.93 17.78
C GLY A 53 14.80 8.66 16.51
N TYR A 54 14.20 8.35 15.35
CA TYR A 54 14.45 9.02 14.08
C TYR A 54 13.35 10.02 13.73
N ASP A 55 13.63 10.90 12.76
CA ASP A 55 12.61 11.82 12.26
C ASP A 55 11.61 11.14 11.30
N ALA A 56 10.35 11.60 11.30
CA ALA A 56 9.30 11.07 10.41
C ALA A 56 9.44 11.52 8.93
N GLY A 57 10.33 12.46 8.66
CA GLY A 57 10.60 13.04 7.35
C GLY A 57 11.71 12.31 6.60
N ARG A 58 12.94 12.86 6.65
CA ARG A 58 14.05 12.38 5.81
C ARG A 58 14.59 11.04 6.27
N ASP A 59 14.65 10.79 7.57
CA ASP A 59 15.13 9.49 8.06
C ASP A 59 14.22 8.35 7.60
N PHE A 60 12.91 8.56 7.44
CA PHE A 60 11.98 7.52 6.94
C PHE A 60 12.37 6.94 5.58
N GLU A 61 12.89 7.77 4.69
CA GLU A 61 13.26 7.36 3.32
C GLU A 61 14.76 7.11 3.14
N SER A 62 15.59 7.52 4.11
CA SER A 62 17.05 7.38 4.05
C SER A 62 17.65 6.41 5.07
N ARG A 63 16.95 6.05 6.15
CA ARG A 63 17.38 5.06 7.14
C ARG A 63 16.44 3.87 7.13
N ILE A 64 16.83 2.82 6.41
CA ILE A 64 15.99 1.64 6.20
C ILE A 64 16.44 0.55 7.15
N VAL A 65 15.54 0.16 8.07
CA VAL A 65 15.76 -0.99 8.94
C VAL A 65 15.35 -2.25 8.20
N VAL A 66 16.26 -3.22 8.17
CA VAL A 66 16.20 -4.43 7.36
C VAL A 66 16.11 -5.64 8.29
N LYS A 67 15.01 -6.38 8.25
CA LYS A 67 14.81 -7.56 9.11
C LYS A 67 15.40 -8.81 8.44
N THR A 68 16.71 -8.99 8.56
CA THR A 68 17.48 -9.98 7.77
C THR A 68 17.04 -11.43 8.02
N ASN A 69 16.57 -11.75 9.22
CA ASN A 69 16.09 -13.08 9.60
C ASN A 69 14.57 -13.30 9.40
N ALA A 70 13.87 -12.39 8.70
CA ALA A 70 12.41 -12.39 8.63
C ALA A 70 11.80 -13.70 8.10
N ALA A 71 12.41 -14.31 7.07
CA ALA A 71 11.92 -15.56 6.50
C ALA A 71 12.03 -16.75 7.48
N ASP A 72 13.13 -16.84 8.23
CA ASP A 72 13.32 -17.89 9.23
C ASP A 72 12.34 -17.75 10.40
N VAL A 73 12.16 -16.51 10.87
CA VAL A 73 11.17 -16.20 11.90
C VAL A 73 9.76 -16.49 11.41
N LEU A 74 9.43 -16.16 10.16
CA LEU A 74 8.13 -16.50 9.56
C LEU A 74 7.90 -18.01 9.58
N ARG A 75 8.87 -18.80 9.09
CA ARG A 75 8.78 -20.26 9.05
C ARG A 75 8.54 -20.84 10.44
N GLN A 76 9.21 -20.32 11.47
CA GLN A 76 8.98 -20.72 12.85
C GLN A 76 7.57 -20.35 13.35
N GLN A 77 7.07 -19.16 13.00
CA GLN A 77 5.73 -18.72 13.40
C GLN A 77 4.62 -19.54 12.71
N LEU A 78 4.76 -19.85 11.43
CA LEU A 78 3.77 -20.65 10.67
C LEU A 78 3.74 -22.13 11.09
N ARG A 79 4.84 -22.68 11.63
CA ARG A 79 4.88 -24.05 12.19
C ARG A 79 4.10 -24.22 13.49
N LYS A 80 3.71 -23.14 14.16
CA LYS A 80 3.02 -23.23 15.45
C LYS A 80 1.63 -23.88 15.24
N PRO A 81 1.26 -24.93 16.00
CA PRO A 81 -0.06 -25.57 15.87
C PRO A 81 -1.25 -24.62 16.14
N SER A 82 -1.00 -23.49 16.81
CA SER A 82 -2.00 -22.46 17.06
C SER A 82 -2.27 -21.57 15.85
N TRP A 83 -1.38 -21.52 14.85
CA TRP A 83 -1.57 -20.72 13.64
C TRP A 83 -2.72 -21.29 12.81
N LYS A 84 -3.61 -20.40 12.34
CA LYS A 84 -4.85 -20.77 11.65
C LYS A 84 -4.85 -20.51 10.14
N HIS A 85 -3.68 -20.21 9.58
CA HIS A 85 -3.54 -19.85 8.16
C HIS A 85 -4.48 -18.71 7.74
N GLU A 86 -4.73 -17.76 8.65
CA GLU A 86 -5.47 -16.53 8.34
C GLU A 86 -4.68 -15.67 7.36
N LEU A 87 -5.38 -14.85 6.56
CA LEU A 87 -4.77 -13.93 5.61
C LEU A 87 -3.70 -13.03 6.25
N ILE A 88 -2.52 -13.00 5.64
CA ILE A 88 -1.43 -12.06 5.96
C ILE A 88 -1.33 -11.02 4.84
N VAL A 89 -1.27 -9.74 5.20
CA VAL A 89 -1.02 -8.65 4.26
C VAL A 89 0.44 -8.19 4.31
N LEU A 90 1.14 -8.27 3.18
CA LEU A 90 2.48 -7.74 2.98
C LEU A 90 2.43 -6.26 2.60
N GLY A 91 3.28 -5.45 3.24
CA GLY A 91 3.48 -4.06 2.84
C GLY A 91 2.48 -3.06 3.41
N THR A 92 2.07 -3.24 4.67
CA THR A 92 1.15 -2.32 5.34
C THR A 92 1.81 -1.05 5.88
N ALA A 93 3.13 -1.07 6.14
CA ALA A 93 3.88 0.06 6.69
C ALA A 93 5.19 0.36 5.92
N CYS A 94 5.50 -0.43 4.90
CA CYS A 94 6.59 -0.19 3.96
C CYS A 94 6.21 -0.80 2.61
N ASP A 95 6.96 -0.49 1.55
CA ASP A 95 6.83 -1.24 0.30
C ASP A 95 7.76 -2.46 0.33
N PRO A 96 7.24 -3.69 0.16
CA PRO A 96 8.07 -4.90 0.12
C PRO A 96 9.05 -4.88 -1.05
N TYR A 97 8.71 -4.22 -2.16
CA TYR A 97 9.54 -4.13 -3.37
C TYR A 97 10.17 -2.75 -3.57
N GLN A 98 10.43 -2.04 -2.47
CA GLN A 98 11.28 -0.84 -2.50
C GLN A 98 12.71 -1.18 -2.98
N GLN A 99 13.51 -0.17 -3.26
CA GLN A 99 14.86 -0.33 -3.81
C GLN A 99 15.77 -1.25 -2.96
N ALA A 100 15.60 -1.28 -1.64
CA ALA A 100 16.31 -2.19 -0.74
C ALA A 100 16.15 -3.67 -1.13
N GLU A 101 14.98 -4.04 -1.65
CA GLU A 101 14.65 -5.43 -2.04
C GLU A 101 15.49 -5.92 -3.23
N MET A 102 16.12 -5.02 -4.00
CA MET A 102 17.10 -5.40 -5.03
C MET A 102 18.40 -5.94 -4.45
N LYS A 103 18.71 -5.63 -3.19
CA LYS A 103 19.91 -6.11 -2.49
C LYS A 103 19.59 -7.28 -1.55
N TYR A 104 18.52 -7.17 -0.77
CA TYR A 104 18.29 -8.05 0.38
C TYR A 104 17.42 -9.27 0.09
N GLU A 105 16.53 -9.15 -0.89
CA GLU A 105 15.64 -10.24 -1.33
C GLU A 105 14.85 -10.87 -0.17
N ILE A 106 14.41 -10.04 0.79
CA ILE A 106 13.70 -10.52 2.00
C ILE A 106 12.27 -10.87 1.65
N THR A 107 11.62 -10.05 0.82
CA THR A 107 10.27 -10.33 0.34
C THR A 107 10.26 -11.61 -0.49
N HIS A 108 11.25 -11.81 -1.37
CA HIS A 108 11.41 -13.07 -2.11
C HIS A 108 11.43 -14.29 -1.16
N LYS A 109 12.33 -14.28 -0.16
CA LYS A 109 12.44 -15.38 0.83
C LYS A 109 11.18 -15.55 1.67
N ILE A 110 10.45 -14.48 1.97
CA ILE A 110 9.16 -14.55 2.65
C ILE A 110 8.14 -15.26 1.76
N LEU A 111 8.10 -14.98 0.46
CA LEU A 111 7.18 -15.63 -0.48
C LEU A 111 7.48 -17.12 -0.64
N GLU A 112 8.76 -17.52 -0.68
CA GLU A 112 9.15 -18.94 -0.64
C GLU A 112 8.57 -19.66 0.60
N VAL A 113 8.71 -19.04 1.78
CA VAL A 113 8.13 -19.57 3.02
C VAL A 113 6.61 -19.59 2.97
N MET A 114 5.97 -18.56 2.43
CA MET A 114 4.51 -18.55 2.31
C MET A 114 4.02 -19.68 1.39
N LEU A 115 4.75 -19.96 0.31
CA LEU A 115 4.45 -21.04 -0.62
C LEU A 115 4.62 -22.42 0.02
N ASP A 116 5.70 -22.64 0.78
CA ASP A 116 5.95 -23.88 1.54
C ASP A 116 4.76 -24.24 2.45
N PHE A 117 4.10 -23.22 3.03
CA PHE A 117 3.00 -23.37 3.99
C PHE A 117 1.61 -23.14 3.38
N ARG A 118 1.53 -22.88 2.06
CA ARG A 118 0.28 -22.50 1.35
C ARG A 118 -0.47 -21.37 2.07
N GLN A 119 0.28 -20.43 2.62
CA GLN A 119 -0.22 -19.36 3.47
C GLN A 119 -0.95 -18.30 2.63
N PRO A 120 -2.25 -18.02 2.85
CA PRO A 120 -2.95 -16.94 2.17
C PRO A 120 -2.23 -15.60 2.37
N VAL A 121 -2.01 -14.89 1.26
CA VAL A 121 -1.21 -13.66 1.24
C VAL A 121 -1.77 -12.63 0.27
N HIS A 122 -2.03 -11.43 0.77
CA HIS A 122 -2.25 -10.26 -0.08
C HIS A 122 -1.06 -9.31 0.04
N MET A 123 -0.77 -8.54 -0.99
CA MET A 123 0.31 -7.55 -0.96
C MET A 123 -0.12 -6.20 -1.51
N LEU A 124 0.40 -5.13 -0.92
CA LEU A 124 0.34 -3.78 -1.48
C LEU A 124 1.74 -3.33 -1.94
N THR A 125 1.85 -2.83 -3.17
CA THR A 125 3.12 -2.25 -3.68
C THR A 125 2.89 -1.07 -4.62
N LYS A 126 3.93 -0.28 -4.87
CA LYS A 126 4.06 0.75 -5.91
C LYS A 126 5.15 0.41 -6.93
N SER A 127 5.72 -0.78 -6.85
CA SER A 127 6.94 -1.16 -7.58
C SER A 127 6.65 -2.26 -8.59
N PRO A 128 7.04 -2.09 -9.88
CA PRO A 128 6.97 -3.16 -10.87
C PRO A 128 8.00 -4.27 -10.60
N SER A 129 8.95 -4.08 -9.68
CA SER A 129 9.95 -5.10 -9.31
C SER A 129 9.35 -6.34 -8.67
N VAL A 130 8.05 -6.35 -8.34
CA VAL A 130 7.29 -7.55 -7.99
C VAL A 130 7.35 -8.63 -9.07
N LEU A 131 7.50 -8.24 -10.34
CA LEU A 131 7.60 -9.18 -11.47
C LEU A 131 8.82 -10.12 -11.39
N ARG A 132 9.84 -9.78 -10.60
CA ARG A 132 10.96 -10.70 -10.34
C ARG A 132 10.50 -12.00 -9.68
N ASP A 133 9.41 -11.94 -8.93
CA ASP A 133 8.84 -13.07 -8.19
C ASP A 133 7.55 -13.57 -8.83
N LEU A 134 7.34 -13.31 -10.14
CA LEU A 134 6.15 -13.73 -10.87
C LEU A 134 5.88 -15.23 -10.73
N ASP A 135 6.91 -16.08 -10.84
CA ASP A 135 6.77 -17.54 -10.64
C ASP A 135 6.22 -17.89 -9.25
N LEU A 136 6.73 -17.25 -8.20
CA LEU A 136 6.27 -17.48 -6.83
C LEU A 136 4.83 -17.03 -6.66
N TRP A 137 4.46 -15.86 -7.21
CA TRP A 137 3.09 -15.35 -7.14
C TRP A 137 2.10 -16.23 -7.91
N SER A 138 2.44 -16.71 -9.11
CA SER A 138 1.60 -17.64 -9.86
C SER A 138 1.41 -18.96 -9.10
N ARG A 139 2.48 -19.55 -8.56
CA ARG A 139 2.41 -20.78 -7.77
C ARG A 139 1.64 -20.61 -6.46
N LEU A 140 1.73 -19.45 -5.83
CA LEU A 140 0.91 -19.09 -4.66
C LEU A 140 -0.57 -19.03 -5.03
N ALA A 141 -0.90 -18.36 -6.15
CA ALA A 141 -2.27 -18.26 -6.64
C ALA A 141 -2.90 -19.62 -6.95
N ASP A 142 -2.10 -20.61 -7.35
CA ASP A 142 -2.56 -21.98 -7.61
C ASP A 142 -2.93 -22.76 -6.33
N VAL A 143 -2.32 -22.43 -5.18
CA VAL A 143 -2.42 -23.26 -3.96
C VAL A 143 -3.13 -22.58 -2.80
N THR A 144 -3.35 -21.26 -2.86
CA THR A 144 -3.95 -20.47 -1.78
C THR A 144 -4.51 -19.13 -2.29
N ASP A 145 -5.19 -18.36 -1.43
CA ASP A 145 -5.64 -17.01 -1.78
C ASP A 145 -4.44 -16.05 -1.82
N ALA A 146 -3.96 -15.76 -3.03
CA ALA A 146 -2.83 -14.88 -3.30
C ALA A 146 -3.25 -13.69 -4.19
N GLN A 147 -3.03 -12.47 -3.71
CA GLN A 147 -3.47 -11.27 -4.42
C GLN A 147 -2.50 -10.10 -4.30
N ILE A 148 -2.43 -9.26 -5.34
CA ILE A 148 -1.58 -8.07 -5.36
C ILE A 148 -2.42 -6.83 -5.65
N ALA A 149 -2.26 -5.80 -4.85
CA ALA A 149 -2.79 -4.47 -5.13
C ALA A 149 -1.64 -3.51 -5.45
N PHE A 150 -1.75 -2.78 -6.55
CA PHE A 150 -0.86 -1.65 -6.84
C PHE A 150 -1.48 -0.36 -6.30
N SER A 151 -0.75 0.43 -5.51
CA SER A 151 -1.23 1.79 -5.22
C SER A 151 -1.02 2.65 -6.45
N ILE A 152 -2.10 3.19 -7.03
CA ILE A 152 -2.06 4.10 -8.18
C ILE A 152 -3.06 5.23 -7.90
N PRO A 153 -2.63 6.30 -7.20
CA PRO A 153 -3.54 7.38 -6.80
C PRO A 153 -3.88 8.36 -7.95
N THR A 154 -3.04 8.44 -8.98
CA THR A 154 -3.21 9.35 -10.12
C THR A 154 -2.42 8.86 -11.33
N LEU A 155 -2.86 9.26 -12.52
CA LEU A 155 -2.10 9.16 -13.78
C LEU A 155 -1.43 10.50 -14.17
N ASP A 156 -1.71 11.59 -13.47
CA ASP A 156 -1.06 12.88 -13.70
C ASP A 156 0.40 12.80 -13.26
N GLU A 157 1.33 12.90 -14.22
CA GLU A 157 2.78 12.82 -13.97
C GLU A 157 3.30 13.97 -13.09
N VAL A 158 2.69 15.16 -13.15
CA VAL A 158 3.07 16.31 -12.34
C VAL A 158 2.68 16.07 -10.89
N VAL A 159 1.46 15.60 -10.63
CA VAL A 159 1.00 15.23 -9.29
C VAL A 159 1.82 14.07 -8.75
N TRP A 160 1.99 12.99 -9.53
CA TRP A 160 2.80 11.83 -9.15
C TRP A 160 4.21 12.23 -8.71
N LYS A 161 4.91 13.02 -9.52
CA LYS A 161 6.30 13.42 -9.25
C LYS A 161 6.44 14.23 -7.95
N LYS A 162 5.44 15.05 -7.62
CA LYS A 162 5.40 15.83 -6.37
C LYS A 162 5.08 14.96 -5.15
N MET A 163 4.25 13.94 -5.31
CA MET A 163 3.68 13.19 -4.18
C MET A 163 4.46 11.93 -3.83
N GLU A 164 5.03 11.24 -4.81
CA GLU A 164 5.71 9.97 -4.62
C GLU A 164 6.97 9.82 -5.51
N PRO A 165 7.94 10.73 -5.38
CA PRO A 165 9.08 10.86 -6.30
C PRO A 165 10.00 9.63 -6.37
N GLY A 166 10.06 8.81 -5.32
CA GLY A 166 10.92 7.63 -5.25
C GLY A 166 10.30 6.36 -5.83
N THR A 167 9.09 6.45 -6.41
CA THR A 167 8.36 5.29 -6.94
C THR A 167 8.55 5.13 -8.46
N ALA A 168 8.10 4.02 -9.02
CA ALA A 168 7.94 3.91 -10.47
C ALA A 168 6.77 4.79 -10.97
N LYS A 169 6.83 5.22 -12.23
CA LYS A 169 5.72 5.93 -12.88
C LYS A 169 4.41 5.12 -12.79
N PRO A 170 3.23 5.77 -12.67
CA PRO A 170 1.95 5.07 -12.57
C PRO A 170 1.70 4.07 -13.69
N ILE A 171 2.03 4.42 -14.93
CA ILE A 171 1.85 3.52 -16.08
C ILE A 171 2.68 2.23 -15.98
N LYS A 172 3.88 2.29 -15.39
CA LYS A 172 4.73 1.09 -15.17
C LYS A 172 4.14 0.15 -14.13
N ARG A 173 3.33 0.67 -13.20
CA ARG A 173 2.59 -0.16 -12.24
C ARG A 173 1.42 -0.87 -12.92
N PHE A 174 0.74 -0.20 -13.85
CA PHE A 174 -0.32 -0.80 -14.66
C PHE A 174 0.22 -1.86 -15.64
N GLU A 175 1.37 -1.62 -16.28
CA GLU A 175 2.04 -2.63 -17.10
C GLU A 175 2.36 -3.89 -16.28
N ALA A 176 2.96 -3.73 -15.08
CA ALA A 176 3.24 -4.86 -14.19
C ALA A 176 1.98 -5.56 -13.69
N LEU A 177 0.92 -4.81 -13.39
CA LEU A 177 -0.39 -5.37 -13.05
C LEU A 177 -0.88 -6.28 -14.17
N ARG A 178 -0.82 -5.84 -15.43
CA ARG A 178 -1.25 -6.62 -16.58
C ARG A 178 -0.47 -7.92 -16.71
N GLU A 179 0.86 -7.86 -16.61
CA GLU A 179 1.71 -9.07 -16.66
C GLU A 179 1.35 -10.09 -15.58
N LEU A 180 1.08 -9.62 -14.35
CA LEU A 180 0.64 -10.50 -13.26
C LEU A 180 -0.75 -11.11 -13.53
N THR A 181 -1.70 -10.32 -14.03
CA THR A 181 -3.04 -10.83 -14.35
C THR A 181 -3.03 -11.80 -15.52
N ASP A 182 -2.20 -11.54 -16.54
CA ASP A 182 -2.02 -12.44 -17.68
C ASP A 182 -1.40 -13.78 -17.25
N ALA A 183 -0.61 -13.79 -16.16
CA ALA A 183 -0.06 -14.98 -15.52
C ALA A 183 -0.99 -15.64 -14.48
N GLY A 184 -2.26 -15.22 -14.40
CA GLY A 184 -3.27 -15.82 -13.52
C GLY A 184 -3.28 -15.30 -12.07
N VAL A 185 -2.45 -14.31 -11.74
CA VAL A 185 -2.43 -13.72 -10.39
C VAL A 185 -3.53 -12.67 -10.26
N ALA A 186 -4.40 -12.81 -9.25
CA ALA A 186 -5.46 -11.84 -9.01
C ALA A 186 -4.89 -10.50 -8.55
N CYS A 187 -5.01 -9.47 -9.40
CA CYS A 187 -4.47 -8.14 -9.13
C CYS A 187 -5.54 -7.05 -9.15
N GLY A 188 -5.28 -5.97 -8.44
CA GLY A 188 -6.15 -4.80 -8.42
C GLY A 188 -5.36 -3.54 -8.15
N ILE A 189 -6.08 -2.44 -7.98
CA ILE A 189 -5.46 -1.17 -7.60
C ILE A 189 -6.05 -0.62 -6.31
N MET A 190 -5.20 0.11 -5.58
CA MET A 190 -5.63 1.05 -4.56
C MET A 190 -5.52 2.47 -5.10
N ILE A 191 -6.64 3.19 -5.16
CA ILE A 191 -6.65 4.63 -5.40
C ILE A 191 -6.48 5.29 -4.03
N ALA A 192 -5.24 5.26 -3.53
CA ALA A 192 -4.92 5.64 -2.17
C ALA A 192 -3.55 6.34 -2.10
N PRO A 193 -3.50 7.63 -1.70
CA PRO A 193 -4.63 8.47 -1.32
C PRO A 193 -5.33 9.12 -2.53
N ILE A 194 -6.65 9.30 -2.43
CA ILE A 194 -7.36 10.38 -3.14
C ILE A 194 -7.11 11.67 -2.36
N ILE A 195 -6.54 12.67 -3.02
CA ILE A 195 -6.02 13.90 -2.39
C ILE A 195 -7.03 15.04 -2.62
N PRO A 196 -7.64 15.61 -1.55
CA PRO A 196 -8.65 16.66 -1.69
C PRO A 196 -8.20 17.89 -2.45
N GLY A 197 -8.96 18.29 -3.48
CA GLY A 197 -8.64 19.40 -4.38
C GLY A 197 -7.48 19.14 -5.35
N VAL A 198 -6.97 17.90 -5.45
CA VAL A 198 -5.83 17.56 -6.33
C VAL A 198 -6.14 16.35 -7.22
N THR A 199 -6.70 15.28 -6.68
CA THR A 199 -7.00 14.04 -7.43
C THR A 199 -8.42 13.51 -7.20
N ASP A 200 -9.28 14.32 -6.60
CA ASP A 200 -10.65 13.98 -6.20
C ASP A 200 -11.72 14.42 -7.22
N ASP A 201 -11.34 15.04 -8.33
CA ASP A 201 -12.28 15.36 -9.42
C ASP A 201 -12.55 14.15 -10.32
N GLU A 202 -13.69 14.21 -11.03
CA GLU A 202 -14.15 13.11 -11.88
C GLU A 202 -13.15 12.76 -12.99
N PRO A 203 -12.55 13.70 -13.75
CA PRO A 203 -11.53 13.37 -14.76
C PRO A 203 -10.34 12.57 -14.21
N HIS A 204 -9.79 12.95 -13.06
CA HIS A 204 -8.65 12.23 -12.46
C HIS A 204 -9.05 10.82 -12.00
N LEU A 205 -10.19 10.69 -11.32
CA LEU A 205 -10.70 9.41 -10.84
C LEU A 205 -11.03 8.47 -12.01
N GLU A 206 -11.71 8.99 -13.03
CA GLU A 206 -12.10 8.25 -14.23
C GLU A 206 -10.88 7.77 -15.01
N ALA A 207 -9.85 8.61 -15.18
CA ALA A 207 -8.63 8.21 -15.88
C ALA A 207 -7.97 6.98 -15.22
N VAL A 208 -7.86 6.97 -13.89
CA VAL A 208 -7.26 5.85 -13.15
C VAL A 208 -8.13 4.60 -13.22
N ILE A 209 -9.45 4.73 -13.06
CA ILE A 209 -10.40 3.60 -13.06
C ILE A 209 -10.51 2.97 -14.46
N SER A 210 -10.58 3.81 -15.50
CA SER A 210 -10.57 3.36 -16.89
C SER A 210 -9.29 2.59 -17.23
N ALA A 211 -8.13 3.15 -16.86
CA ALA A 211 -6.84 2.48 -17.09
C ALA A 211 -6.74 1.16 -16.33
N ALA A 212 -7.26 1.10 -15.09
CA ALA A 212 -7.32 -0.16 -14.34
C ALA A 212 -8.12 -1.24 -15.08
N ARG A 213 -9.25 -0.87 -15.68
CA ARG A 213 -10.04 -1.81 -16.46
C ARG A 213 -9.29 -2.27 -17.71
N GLU A 214 -8.66 -1.34 -18.43
CA GLU A 214 -7.88 -1.61 -19.63
C GLU A 214 -6.70 -2.57 -19.37
N HIS A 215 -6.07 -2.46 -18.21
CA HIS A 215 -4.92 -3.30 -17.82
C HIS A 215 -5.32 -4.59 -17.08
N GLY A 216 -6.61 -4.93 -17.02
CA GLY A 216 -7.05 -6.23 -16.50
C GLY A 216 -7.23 -6.31 -14.98
N ALA A 217 -7.29 -5.18 -14.27
CA ALA A 217 -7.50 -5.19 -12.82
C ALA A 217 -8.81 -5.92 -12.46
N ASN A 218 -8.74 -6.77 -11.43
CA ASN A 218 -9.87 -7.52 -10.90
C ASN A 218 -10.66 -6.75 -9.84
N PHE A 219 -10.04 -5.78 -9.16
CA PHE A 219 -10.67 -4.99 -8.11
C PHE A 219 -10.06 -3.59 -7.96
N ILE A 220 -10.83 -2.68 -7.35
CA ILE A 220 -10.42 -1.33 -7.00
C ILE A 220 -10.80 -1.06 -5.55
N ALA A 221 -9.86 -0.54 -4.76
CA ALA A 221 -10.10 -0.08 -3.40
C ALA A 221 -9.69 1.40 -3.26
N PRO A 222 -10.63 2.33 -3.02
CA PRO A 222 -10.31 3.73 -2.78
C PRO A 222 -9.97 4.00 -1.31
N ASN A 223 -9.12 5.01 -1.07
CA ASN A 223 -9.01 5.64 0.24
C ASN A 223 -8.71 7.13 0.09
N VAL A 224 -9.46 7.98 0.79
CA VAL A 224 -9.13 9.42 0.88
C VAL A 224 -7.86 9.59 1.70
N LEU A 225 -7.13 10.68 1.47
CA LEU A 225 -5.94 11.05 2.25
C LEU A 225 -6.25 11.14 3.74
N ASN A 226 -5.45 10.45 4.56
CA ASN A 226 -5.37 10.68 6.00
C ASN A 226 -4.00 11.27 6.35
N LEU A 227 -3.99 12.19 7.31
CA LEU A 227 -2.82 12.89 7.81
C LEU A 227 -2.65 12.59 9.30
N LYS A 228 -2.21 11.38 9.59
CA LYS A 228 -1.85 10.96 10.95
C LYS A 228 -0.59 11.70 11.44
N PRO A 229 -0.34 11.77 12.76
CA PRO A 229 0.92 12.28 13.29
C PRO A 229 2.13 11.63 12.60
N GLY A 230 3.17 12.41 12.36
CA GLY A 230 4.35 12.07 11.58
C GLY A 230 4.17 12.31 10.07
N SER A 231 3.01 11.97 9.52
CA SER A 231 2.70 12.20 8.09
C SER A 231 2.23 13.62 7.81
N LYS A 232 1.45 14.22 8.72
CA LYS A 232 0.87 15.55 8.55
C LYS A 232 1.94 16.64 8.50
N GLU A 233 2.92 16.54 9.38
CA GLU A 233 4.04 17.47 9.54
C GLU A 233 4.92 17.48 8.29
N TRP A 234 4.99 16.36 7.59
CA TRP A 234 5.71 16.23 6.33
C TRP A 234 4.87 16.65 5.11
N PHE A 235 3.59 16.31 5.09
CA PHE A 235 2.70 16.59 3.96
C PHE A 235 2.32 18.08 3.85
N MET A 236 1.99 18.74 4.96
CA MET A 236 1.46 20.12 4.94
C MET A 236 2.46 21.15 4.35
N PRO A 237 3.78 21.09 4.64
CA PRO A 237 4.76 21.93 3.95
C PRO A 237 4.83 21.68 2.44
N ALA A 238 4.85 20.41 2.02
CA ALA A 238 4.88 20.03 0.61
C ALA A 238 3.62 20.52 -0.14
N LEU A 239 2.45 20.42 0.50
CA LEU A 239 1.21 20.98 -0.03
C LEU A 239 1.27 22.50 -0.15
N ARG A 240 1.81 23.21 0.85
CA ARG A 240 1.94 24.68 0.82
C ARG A 240 2.78 25.14 -0.36
N GLU A 241 3.87 24.45 -0.63
CA GLU A 241 4.76 24.75 -1.75
C GLU A 241 4.08 24.46 -3.09
N ALA A 242 3.45 23.29 -3.22
CA ALA A 242 2.91 22.83 -4.50
C ALA A 242 1.52 23.38 -4.85
N TYR A 243 0.68 23.63 -3.84
CA TYR A 243 -0.74 24.01 -3.95
C TYR A 243 -1.15 25.00 -2.83
N PRO A 244 -0.55 26.20 -2.76
CA PRO A 244 -0.79 27.15 -1.67
C PRO A 244 -2.26 27.55 -1.49
N HIS A 245 -3.02 27.59 -2.60
CA HIS A 245 -4.45 27.92 -2.59
C HIS A 245 -5.32 26.87 -1.86
N LEU A 246 -4.82 25.64 -1.66
CA LEU A 246 -5.54 24.59 -0.93
C LEU A 246 -5.34 24.67 0.59
N MET A 247 -4.38 25.45 1.09
CA MET A 247 -4.05 25.51 2.52
C MET A 247 -5.25 25.81 3.43
N PRO A 248 -6.13 26.79 3.14
CA PRO A 248 -7.28 27.07 3.99
C PRO A 248 -8.24 25.86 4.11
N ARG A 249 -8.38 25.07 3.03
CA ARG A 249 -9.19 23.85 3.03
C ARG A 249 -8.56 22.80 3.94
N TYR A 250 -7.25 22.58 3.83
CA TYR A 250 -6.56 21.53 4.59
C TYR A 250 -6.48 21.84 6.07
N GLU A 251 -6.27 23.10 6.46
CA GLU A 251 -6.33 23.54 7.86
C GLU A 251 -7.71 23.31 8.48
N LYS A 252 -8.78 23.44 7.67
CA LYS A 252 -10.14 23.12 8.09
C LYS A 252 -10.40 21.61 8.15
N TYR A 253 -10.02 20.87 7.10
CA TYR A 253 -10.34 19.44 6.94
C TYR A 253 -9.55 18.57 7.91
N TYR A 254 -8.27 18.84 8.07
CA TYR A 254 -7.34 18.00 8.83
C TYR A 254 -7.01 18.60 10.20
N ARG A 255 -8.04 19.06 10.94
CA ARG A 255 -7.88 19.33 12.38
C ARG A 255 -7.53 18.04 13.14
N GLY A 256 -8.15 16.93 12.73
CA GLY A 256 -7.74 15.56 13.08
C GLY A 256 -7.00 14.87 11.93
N ALA A 257 -6.88 13.55 12.01
CA ALA A 257 -6.17 12.76 11.01
C ALA A 257 -6.96 12.50 9.71
N TYR A 258 -8.27 12.69 9.72
CA TYR A 258 -9.15 12.30 8.62
C TYR A 258 -9.91 13.51 8.08
N ALA A 259 -10.26 13.46 6.79
CA ALA A 259 -11.10 14.48 6.15
C ALA A 259 -12.54 14.41 6.72
N PRO A 260 -13.36 15.47 6.54
CA PRO A 260 -14.75 15.43 6.98
C PRO A 260 -15.51 14.22 6.42
N LYS A 261 -16.38 13.62 7.23
CA LYS A 261 -17.10 12.39 6.88
C LYS A 261 -17.95 12.56 5.62
N ASP A 262 -18.74 13.63 5.55
CA ASP A 262 -19.63 13.90 4.41
C ASP A 262 -18.84 14.10 3.11
N TYR A 263 -17.71 14.82 3.19
CA TYR A 263 -16.81 14.99 2.05
C TYR A 263 -16.24 13.64 1.59
N THR A 264 -15.75 12.83 2.53
CA THR A 264 -15.24 11.49 2.24
C THR A 264 -16.30 10.62 1.56
N GLN A 265 -17.54 10.66 2.06
CA GLN A 265 -18.66 9.92 1.48
C GLN A 265 -18.96 10.34 0.05
N GLN A 266 -18.92 11.64 -0.25
CA GLN A 266 -19.12 12.15 -1.61
C GLN A 266 -18.04 11.65 -2.58
N VAL A 267 -16.77 11.70 -2.17
CA VAL A 267 -15.65 11.19 -2.99
C VAL A 267 -15.79 9.68 -3.22
N LEU A 268 -16.10 8.91 -2.18
CA LEU A 268 -16.25 7.46 -2.30
C LEU A 268 -17.48 7.06 -3.13
N ALA A 269 -18.58 7.82 -3.05
CA ALA A 269 -19.75 7.63 -3.91
C ALA A 269 -19.40 7.84 -5.39
N LYS A 270 -18.64 8.90 -5.71
CA LYS A 270 -18.16 9.14 -7.07
C LYS A 270 -17.27 8.00 -7.59
N VAL A 271 -16.38 7.48 -6.76
CA VAL A 271 -15.60 6.28 -7.13
C VAL A 271 -16.50 5.07 -7.35
N SER A 272 -17.55 4.89 -6.56
CA SER A 272 -18.52 3.80 -6.74
C SER A 272 -19.24 3.90 -8.08
N GLU A 273 -19.75 5.09 -8.44
CA GLU A 273 -20.38 5.35 -9.75
C GLU A 273 -19.45 5.01 -10.92
N LEU A 274 -18.18 5.42 -10.84
CA LEU A 274 -17.19 5.13 -11.86
C LEU A 274 -16.83 3.64 -11.91
N ARG A 275 -16.73 2.96 -10.76
CA ARG A 275 -16.51 1.51 -10.71
C ARG A 275 -17.64 0.76 -11.44
N GLU A 276 -18.89 1.15 -11.21
CA GLU A 276 -20.04 0.59 -11.92
C GLU A 276 -19.97 0.86 -13.42
N LYS A 277 -19.70 2.11 -13.82
CA LYS A 277 -19.53 2.51 -15.23
C LYS A 277 -18.50 1.66 -15.98
N TYR A 278 -17.39 1.32 -15.33
CA TYR A 278 -16.29 0.54 -15.91
C TYR A 278 -16.37 -0.97 -15.63
N GLY A 279 -17.48 -1.46 -15.06
CA GLY A 279 -17.74 -2.89 -14.91
C GLY A 279 -17.01 -3.56 -13.74
N PHE A 280 -16.51 -2.80 -12.76
CA PHE A 280 -15.99 -3.34 -11.51
C PHE A 280 -17.14 -3.66 -10.56
N ARG A 281 -17.67 -4.89 -10.64
CA ARG A 281 -18.67 -5.40 -9.68
C ARG A 281 -18.03 -5.66 -8.31
N GLU A 282 -18.82 -5.59 -7.24
CA GLU A 282 -18.38 -6.08 -5.94
C GLU A 282 -17.98 -7.55 -6.05
N ARG A 283 -16.81 -7.91 -5.48
CA ARG A 283 -16.24 -9.25 -5.58
C ARG A 283 -17.21 -10.29 -5.03
N THR A 284 -17.52 -11.30 -5.84
CA THR A 284 -18.10 -12.57 -5.40
C THR A 284 -16.99 -13.58 -5.12
N HIS A 285 -16.34 -13.50 -3.94
CA HIS A 285 -15.68 -14.65 -3.32
C HIS A 285 -15.70 -14.52 -1.79
N ALA A 286 -16.21 -15.59 -1.14
CA ALA A 286 -16.42 -15.89 0.28
C ALA A 286 -16.73 -14.72 1.25
N PRO A 287 -17.81 -14.81 2.05
CA PRO A 287 -18.24 -13.70 2.91
C PRO A 287 -17.20 -13.43 4.01
N ALA A 288 -16.37 -12.40 3.82
CA ALA A 288 -15.92 -11.61 4.95
C ALA A 288 -17.16 -10.90 5.52
N PRO A 289 -17.31 -10.77 6.85
CA PRO A 289 -18.49 -10.15 7.43
C PRO A 289 -18.68 -8.77 6.82
N GLN A 290 -19.80 -8.60 6.10
CA GLN A 290 -20.24 -7.32 5.59
C GLN A 290 -20.29 -6.35 6.75
N ARG A 291 -19.36 -5.41 6.76
CA ARG A 291 -19.49 -4.15 7.48
C ARG A 291 -19.53 -3.09 6.40
N GLU A 292 -20.68 -2.45 6.26
CA GLU A 292 -20.83 -1.24 5.45
C GLU A 292 -19.78 -0.23 5.88
N HIS A 293 -18.71 -0.08 5.09
CA HIS A 293 -17.73 0.98 5.30
C HIS A 293 -18.14 2.19 4.47
N SER A 294 -19.00 3.01 5.06
CA SER A 294 -19.39 4.32 4.53
C SER A 294 -18.35 5.42 4.85
N GLY A 295 -17.08 5.06 5.04
CA GLY A 295 -16.04 5.96 5.55
C GLY A 295 -14.62 5.57 5.15
N GLN A 296 -13.68 6.45 5.47
CA GLN A 296 -12.27 6.33 5.16
C GLN A 296 -11.62 5.13 5.87
N LEU A 297 -10.75 4.39 5.18
CA LEU A 297 -10.03 3.25 5.76
C LEU A 297 -9.07 3.73 6.85
N GLN A 298 -9.20 3.15 8.04
CA GLN A 298 -8.22 3.33 9.11
C GLN A 298 -6.99 2.46 8.83
N MET A 299 -5.88 3.06 8.41
CA MET A 299 -4.66 2.29 8.12
C MET A 299 -3.97 1.84 9.40
N ALA A 300 -3.58 0.56 9.50
CA ALA A 300 -2.74 0.07 10.59
C ALA A 300 -1.26 0.13 10.19
N ILE A 301 -0.43 0.44 11.17
CA ILE A 301 1.03 0.45 11.07
C ILE A 301 1.55 -0.81 11.76
#